data_AF-A0AAW7D2K0-F1
#
_entry.id   AF-A0AAW7D2K0-F1
#
_cell.length_a   1.000
_cell.length_b   1.000
_cell.length_c   1.000
_cell.angle_alpha   90.00
_cell.angle_beta   90.00
_cell.angle_gamma   90.00
#
_symmetry.space_group_name_H-M   'P 1'
#
loop_
_entity.id
_entity.type
_entity.pdbx_description
1 polymer ?
#
loop_
_entity_poly.entity_id
_entity_poly.type
_entity_poly.pdbx_seq_one_letter_code
_entity_poly.pdbx_strand_id
1 'polypeptide(L)'
;MHQRIIALVVVGIATTTAYACPVCERNQPKLLKGVVHGAGPDSQWDYLIIGLIALIVILTLYFSVKWLVKPGENQANHIKRTVLNQAQYGTKE
;
A
#
# COMPACT_ATOMS: atom_id res chain seq x y z
N MET A 1 12.63 14.07 20.45
CA MET A 1 12.09 12.73 20.16
C MET A 1 11.92 12.48 18.66
N HIS A 2 11.30 13.41 17.91
CA HIS A 2 11.08 13.27 16.46
C HIS A 2 12.36 13.05 15.63
N GLN A 3 13.47 13.72 15.94
CA GLN A 3 14.73 13.52 15.19
C GLN A 3 15.33 12.11 15.33
N ARG A 4 15.12 11.44 16.47
CA ARG A 4 15.54 10.05 16.66
C ARG A 4 14.65 9.08 15.88
N ILE A 5 13.35 9.36 15.82
CA ILE A 5 12.39 8.57 15.02
C ILE A 5 12.70 8.74 13.53
N ILE A 6 12.95 9.97 13.07
CA ILE A 6 13.32 10.24 11.68
C ILE A 6 14.63 9.53 11.33
N ALA A 7 15.64 9.57 12.19
CA ALA A 7 16.90 8.86 11.97
C ALA A 7 16.70 7.33 11.89
N LEU A 8 15.87 6.75 12.78
CA LEU A 8 15.53 5.33 12.75
C LEU A 8 14.77 4.92 11.47
N VAL A 9 13.85 5.78 11.01
CA VAL A 9 13.11 5.57 9.76
C VAL A 9 14.05 5.64 8.55
N VAL A 10 14.95 6.62 8.50
CA VAL A 10 15.93 6.77 7.41
C VAL A 10 16.91 5.59 7.37
N VAL A 11 17.39 5.12 8.52
CA VAL A 11 18.26 3.94 8.61
C VAL A 11 17.52 2.66 8.18
N GLY A 12 16.25 2.52 8.53
CA GLY A 12 15.42 1.38 8.11
C GLY A 12 15.14 1.33 6.61
N ILE A 13 15.12 2.48 5.92
CA ILE A 13 14.91 2.55 4.47
C ILE A 13 16.23 2.27 3.71
N ALA A 14 17.37 2.69 4.26
CA ALA A 14 18.68 2.58 3.60
C ALA A 14 19.23 1.13 3.48
N THR A 15 18.69 0.16 4.23
CA THR A 15 19.11 -1.25 4.17
C THR A 15 18.49 -2.04 3.00
N THR A 16 17.67 -1.41 2.17
CA THR A 16 16.89 -2.08 1.12
C THR A 16 17.61 -2.24 -0.22
N THR A 17 18.95 -2.21 -0.27
CA THR A 17 19.69 -2.43 -1.53
C THR A 17 19.50 -3.88 -2.01
N ALA A 18 18.51 -4.04 -2.88
CA ALA A 18 17.86 -5.28 -3.27
C ALA A 18 18.49 -5.93 -4.52
N TYR A 19 19.82 -6.03 -4.58
CA TYR A 19 20.50 -6.63 -5.73
C TYR A 19 20.52 -8.16 -5.63
N ALA A 20 19.97 -8.82 -6.64
CA ALA A 20 19.95 -10.28 -6.71
C ALA A 20 21.37 -10.83 -6.92
N CYS A 21 21.71 -11.87 -6.18
CA CYS A 21 22.91 -12.64 -6.46
C CYS A 21 22.81 -13.29 -7.86
N PRO A 22 23.92 -13.58 -8.57
CA PRO A 22 23.87 -14.18 -9.92
C PRO A 22 23.15 -15.54 -9.98
N VAL A 23 23.03 -16.24 -8.85
CA VAL A 23 22.26 -17.49 -8.73
C VAL A 23 20.76 -17.18 -8.60
N CYS A 24 20.43 -16.21 -7.76
CA CYS A 24 19.08 -15.73 -7.50
C CYS A 24 18.44 -15.20 -8.79
N GLU A 25 19.18 -14.41 -9.57
CA GLU A 25 18.71 -13.81 -10.82
C GLU A 25 18.45 -14.84 -11.93
N ARG A 26 19.22 -15.93 -11.98
CA ARG A 26 19.00 -17.02 -12.95
C ARG A 26 17.71 -17.80 -12.68
N ASN A 27 17.35 -17.95 -11.41
CA ASN A 27 16.17 -18.68 -10.97
C ASN A 27 14.91 -17.81 -10.89
N GLN A 28 15.03 -16.49 -11.08
CA GLN A 28 13.90 -15.57 -11.09
C GLN A 28 13.12 -15.61 -12.41
N PRO A 29 11.78 -15.46 -12.37
CA PRO A 29 10.98 -15.31 -13.58
C PRO A 29 11.40 -14.05 -14.33
N LYS A 30 11.27 -14.05 -15.67
CA LYS A 30 11.80 -13.00 -16.57
C LYS A 30 11.42 -11.57 -16.14
N LEU A 31 10.25 -11.38 -15.55
CA LEU A 31 9.73 -10.08 -15.12
C LEU A 31 10.33 -9.58 -13.79
N LEU A 32 10.89 -10.46 -12.96
CA LEU A 32 11.38 -10.14 -11.62
C LEU A 32 12.91 -10.26 -11.50
N LYS A 33 13.60 -10.45 -12.62
CA LYS A 33 15.07 -10.55 -12.63
C LYS A 33 15.72 -9.26 -12.16
N GLY A 34 16.69 -9.39 -11.26
CA GLY A 34 17.46 -8.27 -10.71
C GLY A 34 16.87 -7.67 -9.43
N VAL A 35 15.68 -8.12 -9.00
CA VAL A 35 15.05 -7.73 -7.73
C VAL A 35 15.15 -8.90 -6.76
N VAL A 36 15.83 -8.75 -5.61
CA VAL A 36 15.66 -9.77 -4.55
C VAL A 36 14.25 -9.73 -4.02
N HIS A 37 13.52 -10.81 -4.22
CA HIS A 37 12.46 -11.18 -3.31
C HIS A 37 13.05 -12.18 -2.31
N GLY A 38 12.53 -12.19 -1.07
CA GLY A 38 12.91 -13.21 -0.08
C GLY A 38 12.61 -14.63 -0.57
N ALA A 39 12.89 -15.63 0.26
CA ALA A 39 12.51 -17.01 -0.05
C ALA A 39 11.04 -17.06 -0.48
N GLY A 40 10.80 -17.73 -1.62
CA GLY A 40 9.45 -17.94 -2.11
C GLY A 40 8.68 -18.89 -1.19
N PRO A 41 7.38 -19.07 -1.44
CA PRO A 41 6.57 -20.00 -0.68
C PRO A 41 7.10 -21.44 -0.85
N ASP A 42 7.24 -22.18 0.26
CA ASP A 42 7.84 -23.52 0.28
C ASP A 42 6.86 -24.59 -0.25
N SER A 43 5.56 -24.38 -0.04
CA SER A 43 4.48 -25.33 -0.37
C SER A 43 3.48 -24.77 -1.40
N GLN A 44 2.82 -25.67 -2.14
CA GLN A 44 1.69 -25.31 -3.01
C GLN A 44 0.53 -24.68 -2.23
N TRP A 45 0.36 -25.04 -0.96
CA TRP A 45 -0.64 -24.44 -0.08
C TRP A 45 -0.35 -22.97 0.22
N ASP A 46 0.92 -22.59 0.27
CA ASP A 46 1.30 -21.21 0.57
C ASP A 46 0.90 -20.29 -0.59
N TYR A 47 0.99 -20.77 -1.84
CA TYR A 47 0.51 -20.04 -3.01
C TYR A 47 -1.01 -19.80 -2.98
N LEU A 48 -1.79 -20.77 -2.48
CA LEU A 48 -3.24 -20.61 -2.30
C LEU A 48 -3.55 -19.52 -1.26
N ILE A 49 -2.84 -19.53 -0.13
CA ILE A 49 -2.99 -18.53 0.93
C ILE A 49 -2.63 -17.14 0.42
N ILE A 50 -1.49 -17.01 -0.28
CA ILE A 50 -1.05 -15.75 -0.87
C ILE A 50 -2.08 -15.23 -1.87
N GLY A 51 -2.62 -16.10 -2.74
CA GLY A 51 -3.67 -15.74 -3.68
C GLY A 51 -4.93 -15.22 -3.00
N LEU A 52 -5.37 -15.89 -1.92
CA LEU A 52 -6.54 -15.48 -1.14
C LEU A 52 -6.31 -14.12 -0.45
N ILE A 53 -5.15 -13.93 0.18
CA ILE A 53 -4.81 -12.66 0.84
C ILE A 53 -4.72 -11.53 -0.19
N ALA A 54 -4.07 -11.76 -1.34
CA ALA A 54 -3.99 -10.77 -2.41
C ALA A 54 -5.39 -10.35 -2.90
N LEU A 55 -6.30 -11.30 -3.06
CA LEU A 55 -7.70 -11.01 -3.40
C LEU A 55 -8.38 -10.15 -2.33
N ILE A 56 -8.24 -10.50 -1.04
CA ILE A 56 -8.81 -9.72 0.06
C ILE A 56 -8.27 -8.29 0.06
N VAL A 57 -6.95 -8.11 -0.11
CA VAL A 57 -6.31 -6.78 -0.16
C VAL A 57 -6.82 -5.95 -1.34
N ILE A 58 -6.97 -6.55 -2.52
CA ILE A 58 -7.53 -5.86 -3.68
C ILE A 58 -8.97 -5.41 -3.41
N LEU A 59 -9.79 -6.28 -2.80
CA LEU A 59 -11.17 -5.95 -2.45
C LEU A 59 -11.23 -4.83 -1.40
N THR A 60 -10.44 -4.91 -0.33
CA THR A 60 -10.42 -3.88 0.71
C THR A 60 -9.92 -2.54 0.18
N LEU A 61 -8.88 -2.54 -0.66
CA LEU A 61 -8.40 -1.34 -1.34
C LEU A 61 -9.48 -0.75 -2.25
N TYR A 62 -10.15 -1.58 -3.05
CA TYR A 62 -11.24 -1.14 -3.91
C TYR A 62 -12.36 -0.48 -3.11
N PHE A 63 -12.85 -1.12 -2.03
CA PHE A 63 -13.92 -0.54 -1.21
C PHE A 63 -13.48 0.71 -0.45
N SER A 64 -12.25 0.73 0.04
CA SER A 64 -11.64 1.90 0.68
C SER A 64 -11.65 3.10 -0.28
N VAL A 65 -11.13 2.93 -1.49
CA VAL A 65 -11.13 3.99 -2.52
C VAL A 65 -12.56 4.34 -2.93
N LYS A 66 -13.43 3.36 -3.17
CA LYS A 66 -14.83 3.58 -3.57
C LYS A 66 -15.56 4.51 -2.60
N TRP A 67 -15.48 4.24 -1.30
CA TRP A 67 -16.15 5.05 -0.28
C TRP A 67 -15.40 6.35 0.04
N LEU A 68 -14.10 6.39 -0.22
CA LEU A 68 -13.33 7.63 -0.19
C LEU A 68 -13.70 8.58 -1.33
N VAL A 69 -14.00 8.08 -2.53
CA VAL A 69 -14.41 8.92 -3.66
C VAL A 69 -15.91 9.25 -3.61
N LYS A 70 -16.75 8.24 -3.42
CA LYS A 70 -18.21 8.38 -3.39
C LYS A 70 -18.78 7.79 -2.11
N PRO A 71 -18.83 8.57 -1.01
CA PRO A 71 -19.47 8.13 0.21
C PRO A 71 -20.96 7.87 -0.07
N GLY A 72 -21.48 6.75 0.44
CA GLY A 72 -22.91 6.39 0.32
C GLY A 72 -23.81 7.10 1.34
N GLU A 73 -23.25 8.01 2.14
CA GLU A 73 -23.96 8.71 3.21
C GLU A 73 -24.63 9.98 2.68
N ASN A 74 -25.93 10.11 2.97
CA ASN A 74 -26.73 11.29 2.63
C ASN A 74 -26.90 12.27 3.80
N GLN A 75 -26.31 11.97 4.97
CA GLN A 75 -26.44 12.78 6.19
C GLN A 75 -25.69 14.12 6.01
N ALA A 76 -26.39 15.24 6.21
CA ALA A 76 -25.83 16.58 6.02
C ALA A 76 -24.67 16.92 6.99
N ASN A 77 -24.67 16.32 8.18
CA ASN A 77 -23.74 16.62 9.28
C ASN A 77 -22.46 15.76 9.28
N HIS A 78 -22.16 15.06 8.18
CA HIS A 78 -20.96 14.22 8.13
C HIS A 78 -19.69 15.08 7.97
N ILE A 79 -18.63 14.78 8.74
CA ILE A 79 -17.35 15.52 8.77
C ILE A 79 -16.79 15.78 7.36
N LYS A 80 -16.97 14.82 6.44
CA LYS A 80 -16.50 14.95 5.06
C LYS A 80 -17.26 16.01 4.24
N ARG A 81 -18.56 16.22 4.50
CA ARG A 81 -19.36 17.30 3.90
C ARG A 81 -19.02 18.66 4.51
N THR A 82 -18.64 18.70 5.79
CA THR A 82 -18.17 19.94 6.43
C THR A 82 -16.92 20.46 5.74
N VAL A 83 -15.91 19.61 5.52
CA VAL A 83 -14.66 20.01 4.84
C VAL A 83 -14.90 20.42 3.37
N LEU A 84 -15.73 19.66 2.63
CA LEU A 84 -16.02 19.96 1.23
C LEU A 84 -16.91 21.19 1.02
N ASN A 85 -17.88 21.46 1.91
CA ASN A 85 -18.74 22.65 1.83
C ASN A 85 -18.08 23.91 2.42
N GLN A 86 -17.18 23.80 3.40
CA GLN A 86 -16.47 24.97 3.94
C GLN A 86 -15.54 25.62 2.91
N ALA A 87 -14.96 24.83 2.00
CA ALA A 87 -14.22 25.37 0.85
C ALA A 87 -15.09 26.23 -0.10
N GLN A 88 -16.42 26.12 -0.04
CA GLN A 88 -17.37 26.94 -0.80
C GLN A 88 -17.84 28.21 -0.07
N TYR A 89 -17.50 28.37 1.20
CA TYR A 89 -17.89 29.56 1.99
C TYR A 89 -16.84 30.68 1.94
N GLY A 90 -15.59 30.38 1.54
CA GLY A 90 -14.51 31.37 1.39
C GLY A 90 -14.40 32.05 0.01
N THR A 91 -15.34 31.79 -0.91
CA THR A 91 -15.35 32.36 -2.28
C THR A 91 -16.61 33.16 -2.59
N LYS A 92 -17.39 33.54 -1.57
CA LYS A 92 -18.56 34.42 -1.72
C LYS A 92 -18.27 35.77 -1.06
N GLU A 93 -17.39 36.54 -1.68
CA GLU A 93 -17.34 38.00 -1.53
C GLU A 93 -17.55 38.63 -2.90
#